data_AF-A0A954RSI1-F1
#
_entry.id   AF-A0A954RSI1-F1
#
_cell.length_a   1.000
_cell.length_b   1.000
_cell.length_c   1.000
_cell.angle_alpha   90.00
_cell.angle_beta   90.00
_cell.angle_gamma   90.00
#
_symmetry.space_group_name_H-M   'P 1'
#
loop_
_entity.id
_entity.type
_entity.pdbx_description
1 polymer ?
#
loop_
_entity_poly.entity_id
_entity_poly.type
_entity_poly.pdbx_seq_one_letter_code
_entity_poly.pdbx_strand_id
1 'polypeptide(L)'
;LLPGARRVYYPETGPRPKLPLDSPVLIVDEAQRMGWWRRREMLKYHGPLVIGTHKDLTACLVQNGFAVWTIDVAQSKPSHVVADALNRRIAASLLDVETLPTYRIEDALAGRLNERFSGNLRRMEAFLYDAFQSYVSESSAWPPVV
;
A
#
# COMPACT_ATOMS: atom_id res chain seq x y z
N LEU A 1 -13.00 -2.68 -5.32
CA LEU A 1 -13.27 -3.51 -4.12
C LEU A 1 -14.20 -4.64 -4.54
N LEU A 2 -14.06 -5.82 -3.93
CA LEU A 2 -14.99 -6.94 -4.20
C LEU A 2 -16.43 -6.52 -3.81
N PRO A 3 -17.46 -6.88 -4.58
CA PRO A 3 -18.85 -6.53 -4.26
C PRO A 3 -19.23 -6.97 -2.85
N GLY A 4 -19.83 -6.07 -2.07
CA GLY A 4 -20.25 -6.34 -0.69
C GLY A 4 -19.11 -6.47 0.34
N ALA A 5 -17.84 -6.33 -0.05
CA ALA A 5 -16.74 -6.39 0.90
C ALA A 5 -16.75 -5.19 1.86
N ARG A 6 -16.50 -5.47 3.14
CA ARG A 6 -16.32 -4.42 4.16
C ARG A 6 -14.86 -4.36 4.59
N ARG A 7 -14.29 -3.16 4.53
CA ARG A 7 -12.92 -2.88 4.97
C ARG A 7 -12.91 -2.28 6.37
N VAL A 8 -12.04 -2.80 7.21
CA VAL A 8 -11.74 -2.29 8.55
C VAL A 8 -10.25 -1.94 8.60
N TYR A 9 -9.93 -0.72 9.01
CA TYR A 9 -8.56 -0.25 9.22
C TYR A 9 -8.32 -0.05 10.72
N TYR A 10 -7.28 -0.68 11.27
CA TYR A 10 -6.90 -0.48 12.67
C TYR A 10 -5.94 0.71 12.82
N PRO A 11 -6.39 1.84 13.40
CA PRO A 11 -5.55 3.02 13.52
C PRO A 11 -4.45 2.80 14.56
N GLU A 12 -3.41 3.62 14.47
CA GLU A 12 -2.31 3.64 15.44
C GLU A 12 -2.78 4.16 16.81
N THR A 13 -3.63 5.18 16.78
CA THR A 13 -4.21 5.83 17.95
C THR A 13 -5.73 5.92 17.81
N GLY A 14 -6.44 6.02 18.94
CA GLY A 14 -7.89 6.18 18.98
C GLY A 14 -8.68 4.87 19.09
N PRO A 15 -10.00 4.93 18.88
CA PRO A 15 -10.89 3.81 19.13
C PRO A 15 -10.66 2.67 18.14
N ARG A 16 -10.63 1.44 18.66
CA ARG A 16 -10.51 0.24 17.82
C ARG A 16 -11.86 -0.09 17.19
N PRO A 17 -11.94 -0.16 15.84
CA PRO A 17 -13.21 -0.43 15.16
C PRO A 17 -13.76 -1.81 15.52
N LYS A 18 -15.08 -1.96 15.37
CA LYS A 18 -15.74 -3.27 15.41
C LYS A 18 -15.57 -3.98 14.07
N LEU A 19 -15.58 -5.31 14.11
CA LEU A 19 -15.55 -6.14 12.90
C LEU A 19 -16.98 -6.36 12.40
N PRO A 20 -17.29 -6.10 11.12
CA PRO A 20 -18.58 -6.42 10.52
C PRO A 20 -18.59 -7.90 10.13
N LEU A 21 -18.86 -8.77 11.10
CA LEU A 21 -18.85 -10.22 10.93
C LEU A 21 -19.99 -10.75 10.04
N ASP A 22 -20.98 -9.90 9.75
CA ASP A 22 -22.07 -10.12 8.80
C ASP A 22 -21.68 -9.89 7.34
N SER A 23 -20.47 -9.37 7.08
CA SER A 23 -19.99 -9.09 5.73
C SER A 23 -19.78 -10.37 4.91
N PRO A 24 -20.13 -10.41 3.61
CA PRO A 24 -19.80 -11.55 2.75
C PRO A 24 -18.28 -11.69 2.51
N VAL A 25 -17.54 -10.58 2.55
CA VAL A 25 -16.06 -10.56 2.50
C VAL A 25 -15.55 -9.54 3.50
N LEU A 26 -14.57 -9.92 4.33
CA LEU A 26 -13.97 -9.03 5.32
C LEU A 26 -12.53 -8.71 4.93
N ILE A 27 -12.21 -7.41 4.85
CA ILE A 27 -10.85 -6.92 4.61
C ILE A 27 -10.38 -6.22 5.88
N VAL A 28 -9.30 -6.71 6.49
CA VAL A 28 -8.70 -6.12 7.69
C VAL A 28 -7.32 -5.59 7.35
N ASP A 29 -7.12 -4.31 7.56
CA ASP A 29 -5.84 -3.65 7.36
C ASP A 29 -5.17 -3.29 8.69
N GLU A 30 -3.84 -3.31 8.71
CA GLU A 30 -3.00 -3.14 9.90
C GLU A 30 -3.33 -4.11 11.05
N ALA A 31 -3.62 -5.38 10.73
CA ALA A 31 -4.11 -6.36 11.70
C ALA A 31 -3.12 -6.67 12.85
N GLN A 32 -1.83 -6.35 12.70
CA GLN A 32 -0.88 -6.43 13.80
C GLN A 32 -1.20 -5.49 14.97
N ARG A 33 -2.00 -4.44 14.73
CA ARG A 33 -2.49 -3.47 15.74
C ARG A 33 -3.79 -3.93 16.43
N MET A 34 -4.41 -5.01 15.94
CA MET A 34 -5.62 -5.56 16.51
C MET A 34 -5.38 -6.12 17.91
N GLY A 35 -6.22 -5.70 18.87
CA GLY A 35 -6.20 -6.25 20.22
C GLY A 35 -6.69 -7.70 20.28
N TRP A 36 -6.32 -8.41 21.35
CA TRP A 36 -6.64 -9.83 21.55
C TRP A 36 -8.13 -10.16 21.38
N TRP A 37 -9.03 -9.38 21.99
CA TRP A 37 -10.48 -9.61 21.91
C TRP A 37 -11.01 -9.51 20.48
N ARG A 38 -10.57 -8.50 19.72
CA ARG A 38 -10.95 -8.33 18.31
C ARG A 38 -10.38 -9.44 17.44
N ARG A 39 -9.18 -9.94 17.75
CA ARG A 39 -8.60 -11.09 17.06
C ARG A 39 -9.45 -12.34 17.28
N ARG A 40 -9.87 -12.60 18.51
CA ARG A 40 -10.78 -13.71 18.80
C ARG A 40 -12.14 -13.58 18.10
N GLU A 41 -12.66 -12.36 17.95
CA GLU A 41 -13.87 -12.14 17.15
C GLU A 41 -13.64 -12.39 15.66
N MET A 42 -12.53 -11.89 15.10
CA MET A 42 -12.15 -12.11 13.71
C MET A 42 -12.05 -13.60 13.36
N LEU A 43 -11.48 -14.41 14.26
CA LEU A 43 -11.33 -15.85 14.06
C LEU A 43 -12.66 -16.62 14.03
N LYS A 44 -13.77 -16.00 14.45
CA LYS A 44 -15.13 -16.57 14.32
C LYS A 44 -15.77 -16.27 12.96
N TYR A 45 -15.09 -15.52 12.09
CA TYR A 45 -15.61 -15.19 10.77
C TYR A 45 -15.56 -16.40 9.85
N HIS A 46 -16.64 -16.66 9.12
CA HIS A 46 -16.76 -17.85 8.26
C HIS A 46 -16.66 -17.55 6.75
N GLY A 47 -16.50 -16.28 6.37
CA GLY A 47 -16.36 -15.87 4.98
C GLY A 47 -14.90 -15.68 4.53
N PRO A 48 -14.68 -15.31 3.26
CA PRO A 48 -13.37 -14.90 2.75
C PRO A 48 -12.79 -13.70 3.52
N LEU A 49 -11.60 -13.90 4.06
CA LEU A 49 -10.88 -12.92 4.88
C LEU A 49 -9.59 -12.48 4.16
N VAL A 50 -9.44 -11.17 3.97
CA VAL A 50 -8.21 -10.57 3.44
C VAL A 50 -7.55 -9.77 4.55
N ILE A 51 -6.27 -10.03 4.84
CA ILE A 51 -5.54 -9.38 5.92
C ILE A 51 -4.29 -8.68 5.40
N GLY A 52 -4.20 -7.37 5.63
CA GLY A 52 -2.95 -6.61 5.59
C GLY A 52 -2.30 -6.60 6.97
N THR A 53 -1.05 -7.07 7.08
CA THR A 53 -0.33 -7.15 8.35
C THR A 53 1.19 -7.18 8.14
N HIS A 54 1.93 -6.63 9.10
CA HIS A 54 3.40 -6.78 9.19
C HIS A 54 3.85 -7.96 10.05
N LYS A 55 2.91 -8.74 10.58
CA LYS A 55 3.17 -9.95 11.37
C LYS A 55 2.53 -11.16 10.69
N ASP A 56 3.23 -12.28 10.68
CA ASP A 56 2.66 -13.54 10.21
C ASP A 56 1.56 -14.04 11.16
N LEU A 57 0.36 -14.24 10.62
CA LEU A 57 -0.81 -14.75 11.33
C LEU A 57 -1.22 -16.15 10.85
N THR A 58 -0.45 -16.77 9.94
CA THR A 58 -0.78 -18.02 9.24
C THR A 58 -1.13 -19.13 10.22
N ALA A 59 -0.27 -19.40 11.20
CA ALA A 59 -0.50 -20.46 12.17
C ALA A 59 -1.82 -20.28 12.95
N CYS A 60 -2.12 -19.05 13.38
CA CYS A 60 -3.34 -18.74 14.12
C CYS A 60 -4.60 -18.91 13.26
N LEU A 61 -4.53 -18.53 11.97
CA LEU A 61 -5.64 -18.66 11.03
C LEU A 61 -5.89 -20.13 10.68
N VAL A 62 -4.83 -20.89 10.35
CA VAL A 62 -4.94 -22.32 10.05
C VAL A 62 -5.52 -23.10 11.23
N GLN A 63 -5.09 -22.81 12.46
CA GLN A 63 -5.63 -23.42 13.68
C GLN A 63 -7.13 -23.16 13.90
N ASN A 64 -7.69 -22.12 13.27
CA ASN A 64 -9.11 -21.78 13.34
C ASN A 64 -9.86 -22.13 12.04
N GLY A 65 -9.31 -23.02 11.22
CA GLY A 65 -10.02 -23.61 10.07
C GLY A 65 -9.96 -22.79 8.78
N PHE A 66 -9.12 -21.74 8.70
CA PHE A 66 -8.92 -21.00 7.46
C PHE A 66 -7.93 -21.73 6.54
N ALA A 67 -8.25 -21.76 5.25
CA ALA A 67 -7.25 -21.98 4.21
C ALA A 67 -6.50 -20.65 3.96
N VAL A 68 -5.18 -20.63 4.15
CA VAL A 68 -4.38 -19.40 4.13
C VAL A 68 -3.50 -19.35 2.89
N TRP A 69 -3.55 -18.22 2.19
CA TRP A 69 -2.62 -17.85 1.13
C TRP A 69 -1.92 -16.54 1.50
N THR A 70 -0.59 -16.56 1.57
CA THR A 70 0.21 -15.40 1.97
C THR A 70 0.93 -14.81 0.76
N ILE A 71 0.78 -13.51 0.55
CA ILE A 71 1.51 -12.75 -0.47
C ILE A 71 2.46 -11.80 0.23
N ASP A 72 3.77 -12.01 0.06
CA ASP A 72 4.77 -11.06 0.52
C ASP A 72 4.87 -9.88 -0.44
N VAL A 73 4.38 -8.73 0.02
CA VAL A 73 4.37 -7.47 -0.75
C VAL A 73 5.67 -6.68 -0.62
N ALA A 74 6.58 -7.08 0.29
CA ALA A 74 7.86 -6.42 0.52
C ALA A 74 8.91 -6.76 -0.55
N GLN A 75 8.65 -7.76 -1.39
CA GLN A 75 9.56 -8.10 -2.48
C GLN A 75 9.75 -6.93 -3.44
N SER A 76 11.01 -6.79 -3.89
CA SER A 76 11.40 -5.83 -4.92
C SER A 76 10.56 -6.07 -6.17
N LYS A 77 9.96 -4.99 -6.68
CA LYS A 77 9.11 -5.04 -7.87
C LYS A 77 10.00 -4.76 -9.09
N PRO A 78 9.71 -5.37 -10.26
CA PRO A 78 10.39 -4.97 -11.49
C PRO A 78 10.27 -3.47 -11.73
N SER A 79 11.31 -2.85 -12.28
CA SER A 79 11.37 -1.40 -12.51
C SER A 79 10.17 -0.87 -13.29
N HIS A 80 9.71 -1.58 -14.32
CA HIS A 80 8.52 -1.21 -15.09
C HIS A 80 7.24 -1.15 -14.24
N VAL A 81 7.06 -2.06 -13.28
CA VAL A 81 5.91 -2.06 -12.36
C VAL A 81 5.97 -0.85 -11.43
N VAL A 82 7.17 -0.50 -10.97
CA VAL A 82 7.40 0.69 -10.14
C VAL A 82 7.15 1.97 -10.95
N ALA A 83 7.68 2.06 -12.17
CA ALA A 83 7.47 3.18 -13.09
C ALA A 83 5.97 3.37 -13.36
N ASP A 84 5.25 2.30 -13.70
CA ASP A 84 3.80 2.35 -13.93
C ASP A 84 3.02 2.80 -12.69
N ALA A 85 3.38 2.29 -11.51
CA ALA A 85 2.75 2.72 -10.27
C ALA A 85 2.95 4.22 -10.02
N LEU A 86 4.18 4.70 -10.11
CA LEU A 86 4.52 6.12 -9.90
C LEU A 86 3.84 7.02 -10.93
N ASN A 87 3.89 6.65 -12.22
CA ASN A 87 3.26 7.43 -13.28
C ASN A 87 1.74 7.49 -13.14
N ARG A 88 1.07 6.41 -12.68
CA ARG A 88 -0.37 6.46 -12.37
C ARG A 88 -0.68 7.40 -11.22
N ARG A 89 0.18 7.47 -10.20
CA ARG A 89 0.04 8.40 -9.07
C ARG A 89 0.27 9.86 -9.50
N ILE A 90 1.25 10.11 -10.37
CA ILE A 90 1.45 11.43 -10.99
C ILE A 90 0.21 11.83 -11.80
N ALA A 91 -0.25 10.95 -12.69
CA ALA A 91 -1.44 11.20 -13.52
C ALA A 91 -2.69 11.49 -12.68
N ALA A 92 -2.89 10.78 -11.56
CA ALA A 92 -4.00 11.02 -10.65
C ALA A 92 -3.91 12.35 -9.88
N SER A 93 -2.73 12.99 -9.88
CA SER A 93 -2.49 14.28 -9.21
C SER A 93 -2.55 15.47 -10.18
N LEU A 94 -2.71 15.24 -11.48
CA LEU A 94 -2.82 16.30 -12.47
C LEU A 94 -4.16 17.04 -12.32
N LEU A 95 -4.09 18.37 -12.26
CA LEU A 95 -5.27 19.24 -12.24
C LEU A 95 -5.88 19.39 -13.65
N ASP A 96 -5.03 19.36 -14.69
CA ASP A 96 -5.41 19.36 -16.10
C ASP A 96 -4.45 18.48 -16.88
N VAL A 97 -5.00 17.40 -17.45
CA VAL A 97 -4.23 16.35 -18.14
C VAL A 97 -3.89 16.77 -19.58
N GLU A 98 -4.60 17.75 -20.14
CA GLU A 98 -4.47 18.11 -21.56
C GLU A 98 -3.46 19.23 -21.81
N THR A 99 -3.16 20.06 -20.80
CA THR A 99 -2.39 21.30 -21.01
C THR A 99 -1.00 21.30 -20.39
N LEU A 100 -0.73 20.44 -19.40
CA LEU A 100 0.53 20.46 -18.67
C LEU A 100 1.49 19.36 -19.15
N PRO A 101 2.73 19.71 -19.59
CA PRO A 101 3.73 18.71 -19.91
C PRO A 101 4.03 17.89 -18.65
N THR A 102 3.71 16.61 -18.69
CA THR A 102 3.91 15.71 -17.56
C THR A 102 5.17 14.89 -17.79
N TYR A 103 6.17 15.09 -16.93
CA TYR A 103 7.35 14.23 -16.93
C TYR A 103 6.95 12.79 -16.58
N ARG A 104 7.39 11.84 -17.40
CA ARG A 104 7.16 10.41 -17.16
C ARG A 104 8.38 9.81 -16.47
N ILE A 105 8.17 9.13 -15.34
CA ILE A 105 9.19 8.33 -14.69
C ILE A 105 9.52 7.14 -15.61
N GLU A 106 10.75 7.11 -16.12
CA GLU A 106 11.27 5.99 -16.91
C GLU A 106 11.73 4.82 -16.04
N ASP A 107 11.77 3.62 -16.62
CA ASP A 107 12.21 2.39 -15.96
C ASP A 107 13.61 2.51 -15.34
N ALA A 108 14.54 3.23 -15.98
CA ALA A 108 15.89 3.42 -15.46
C ALA A 108 15.89 4.23 -14.14
N LEU A 109 15.10 5.31 -14.08
CA LEU A 109 14.93 6.09 -12.86
C LEU A 109 14.17 5.30 -11.80
N ALA A 110 13.11 4.60 -12.19
CA ALA A 110 12.34 3.73 -11.30
C ALA A 110 13.20 2.62 -10.69
N GLY A 111 14.13 2.04 -11.47
CA GLY A 111 15.09 1.04 -10.99
C GLY A 111 15.98 1.59 -9.87
N ARG A 112 16.60 2.75 -10.09
CA ARG A 112 17.45 3.40 -9.06
C ARG A 112 16.66 3.75 -7.80
N LEU A 113 15.44 4.27 -7.96
CA LEU A 113 14.54 4.56 -6.84
C LEU A 113 14.17 3.29 -6.09
N ASN A 114 13.88 2.22 -6.82
CA ASN A 114 13.51 0.92 -6.26
C ASN A 114 14.64 0.31 -5.43
N GLU A 115 15.88 0.41 -5.91
CA GLU A 115 17.07 0.01 -5.17
C GLU A 115 17.28 0.86 -3.92
N ARG A 116 17.30 2.19 -4.06
CA ARG A 116 17.55 3.13 -2.95
C ARG A 116 16.52 3.01 -1.82
N PHE A 117 15.25 2.82 -2.16
CA PHE A 117 14.15 2.80 -1.20
C PHE A 117 13.62 1.40 -0.90
N SER A 118 14.30 0.36 -1.39
CA SER A 118 13.96 -1.06 -1.14
C SER A 118 12.48 -1.37 -1.42
N GLY A 119 11.97 -0.94 -2.58
CA GLY A 119 10.57 -1.18 -2.96
C GLY A 119 9.51 -0.34 -2.21
N ASN A 120 9.91 0.59 -1.34
CA ASN A 120 8.99 1.46 -0.63
C ASN A 120 8.51 2.62 -1.51
N LEU A 121 7.41 2.38 -2.24
CA LEU A 121 6.78 3.37 -3.12
C LEU A 121 6.47 4.70 -2.42
N ARG A 122 6.02 4.69 -1.16
CA ARG A 122 5.70 5.92 -0.42
C ARG A 122 6.95 6.79 -0.21
N ARG A 123 8.10 6.18 0.10
CA ARG A 123 9.36 6.93 0.24
C ARG A 123 9.88 7.46 -1.09
N MET A 124 9.70 6.70 -2.18
CA MET A 124 10.03 7.16 -3.53
C MET A 124 9.20 8.39 -3.92
N GLU A 125 7.90 8.38 -3.63
CA GLU A 125 7.02 9.50 -3.92
C GLU A 125 7.37 10.75 -3.11
N ALA A 126 7.62 10.60 -1.81
CA ALA A 126 8.05 11.71 -0.96
C ALA A 126 9.34 12.33 -1.50
N PHE A 127 10.33 11.50 -1.85
CA PHE A 127 11.58 11.96 -2.45
C PHE A 127 11.37 12.69 -3.79
N LEU A 128 10.54 12.12 -4.68
CA LEU A 128 10.24 12.74 -5.98
C LEU A 128 9.51 14.07 -5.82
N TYR A 129 8.58 14.16 -4.86
CA TYR A 129 7.88 15.38 -4.52
C TYR A 129 8.86 16.45 -4.03
N ASP A 130 9.71 16.12 -3.06
CA ASP A 130 10.70 17.05 -2.50
C ASP A 130 11.67 17.54 -3.58
N ALA A 131 12.17 16.63 -4.41
CA ALA A 131 13.03 16.96 -5.54
C ALA A 131 12.34 17.89 -6.56
N PHE A 132 11.05 17.67 -6.82
CA PHE A 132 10.28 18.51 -7.73
C PHE A 132 10.06 19.91 -7.13
N GLN A 133 9.79 20.01 -5.82
CA GLN A 133 9.67 21.29 -5.14
C GLN A 133 10.99 22.09 -5.21
N SER A 134 12.14 21.45 -5.00
CA SER A 134 13.46 22.09 -5.18
C SER A 134 13.71 22.50 -6.64
N TYR A 135 13.28 21.70 -7.62
CA TYR A 135 13.40 22.08 -9.03
C TYR A 135 12.64 23.38 -9.33
N VAL A 136 11.39 23.47 -8.87
CA VAL A 136 10.53 24.62 -9.13
C VAL A 136 10.97 25.87 -8.37
N SER A 137 11.47 25.72 -7.13
CA SER A 137 11.83 26.85 -6.27
C SER A 137 13.29 27.31 -6.40
N GLU A 138 14.22 26.38 -6.63
CA GLU A 138 15.67 26.61 -6.57
C GLU A 138 16.39 26.30 -7.89
N SER A 139 15.66 25.92 -8.96
CA SER A 139 16.23 25.54 -10.27
C SER A 139 17.24 24.38 -10.18
N SER A 140 17.03 23.43 -9.25
CA SER A 140 17.83 22.20 -9.18
C SER A 140 17.66 21.32 -10.43
N ALA A 141 18.49 20.30 -10.62
CA ALA A 141 18.33 19.40 -11.77
C ALA A 141 17.05 18.55 -11.68
N TRP A 142 16.36 18.37 -12.81
CA TRP A 142 15.25 17.42 -12.98
C TRP A 142 15.47 16.59 -14.26
N PRO A 143 15.36 15.24 -14.21
CA PRO A 143 15.04 14.40 -13.05
C PRO A 143 16.14 14.43 -11.96
N PRO A 144 15.81 14.08 -10.71
CA PRO A 144 16.77 14.12 -9.62
C PRO A 144 17.84 13.02 -9.76
N VAL A 145 19.02 13.31 -9.21
CA VAL A 145 20.04 12.30 -8.96
C VAL A 145 19.59 11.42 -7.80
N VAL A 146 19.58 10.10 -8.02
CA VAL A 146 19.09 9.10 -7.07
C VAL A 146 20.24 8.41 -6.38
#